data_AF-A0AAD6GYA8-F1
#
_entry.id   AF-A0AAD6GYA8-F1
#
_cell.length_a   1.000
_cell.length_b   1.000
_cell.length_c   1.000
_cell.angle_alpha   90.00
_cell.angle_beta   90.00
_cell.angle_gamma   90.00
#
_symmetry.space_group_name_H-M   'P 1'
#
loop_
_entity.id
_entity.type
_entity.pdbx_description
1 polymer ?
#
loop_
_entity_poly.entity_id
_entity_poly.type
_entity_poly.pdbx_seq_one_letter_code
_entity_poly.pdbx_strand_id
1 'polypeptide(L)'
;MRHQIFRSLQAPIRQLGLTQPISSARTYSIFSKRALGSTTRVKALRAAPTFSILGALFGSSSNSTDKTEKMSFPDNRSEEQWRTVLNPEQFRILREKGTERPGTGEYDSHYPSKGVYNCAGCDAPLYTADHKFKSGCGWPAYFDSIPGAVKRNVDNTFGMKRTEIVCSNCGGHLGHVFEGEGFPTPTDERHCVNSISLRFSEDADTKPKSKA
;
A
#
# COMPACT_ATOMS: atom_id res chain seq x y z
N MET A 1 3.13 67.44 18.22
CA MET A 1 1.91 68.28 18.28
C MET A 1 0.75 67.40 17.82
N ARG A 2 -0.15 66.99 18.76
CA ARG A 2 -1.58 67.40 18.83
C ARG A 2 -2.40 66.84 17.63
N HIS A 3 -3.48 66.06 17.74
CA HIS A 3 -4.52 65.74 18.74
C HIS A 3 -5.13 64.36 18.35
N GLN A 4 -5.28 63.36 19.23
CA GLN A 4 -6.49 62.97 20.03
C GLN A 4 -7.88 63.12 19.34
N ILE A 5 -8.74 62.08 19.39
CA ILE A 5 -9.95 61.95 20.26
C ILE A 5 -10.96 60.86 19.74
N PHE A 6 -11.20 59.86 20.61
CA PHE A 6 -12.42 59.10 21.02
C PHE A 6 -13.64 58.83 20.11
N ARG A 7 -14.14 57.56 20.18
CA ARG A 7 -15.43 57.12 20.79
C ARG A 7 -15.68 55.62 20.46
N SER A 8 -15.55 54.68 21.40
CA SER A 8 -16.60 54.08 22.26
C SER A 8 -17.95 53.80 21.60
N LEU A 9 -18.42 52.54 21.63
CA LEU A 9 -19.79 52.18 22.04
C LEU A 9 -19.94 50.66 22.24
N GLN A 10 -20.60 50.33 23.35
CA GLN A 10 -20.93 49.01 23.90
C GLN A 10 -21.85 48.13 23.02
N ALA A 11 -21.81 46.83 23.34
CA ALA A 11 -22.72 45.74 22.96
C ALA A 11 -24.19 45.95 23.36
N PRO A 12 -25.11 45.04 22.95
CA PRO A 12 -25.77 44.24 23.99
C PRO A 12 -26.00 42.75 23.67
N ILE A 13 -26.21 42.04 24.78
CA ILE A 13 -26.58 40.64 25.02
C ILE A 13 -28.06 40.38 24.69
N ARG A 14 -28.42 39.13 24.29
CA ARG A 14 -29.73 38.44 24.55
C ARG A 14 -29.60 36.93 24.21
N GLN A 15 -29.53 36.03 25.21
CA GLN A 15 -30.61 35.19 25.79
C GLN A 15 -31.23 34.17 24.81
N LEU A 16 -30.95 32.87 24.94
CA LEU A 16 -31.57 31.81 25.79
C LEU A 16 -32.81 31.12 25.19
N GLY A 17 -32.72 29.79 25.04
CA GLY A 17 -33.81 28.80 24.90
C GLY A 17 -33.19 27.40 24.66
N LEU A 18 -33.12 26.44 25.60
CA LEU A 18 -34.19 25.58 26.18
C LEU A 18 -35.08 25.02 25.04
N THR A 19 -35.27 23.71 24.77
CA THR A 19 -35.36 22.50 25.60
C THR A 19 -35.19 21.22 24.75
N GLN A 20 -34.84 20.10 25.42
CA GLN A 20 -34.80 18.67 25.01
C GLN A 20 -36.22 18.06 24.76
N PRO A 21 -36.45 16.72 24.77
CA PRO A 21 -35.96 15.57 23.96
C PRO A 21 -37.15 14.69 23.45
N ILE A 22 -36.90 13.58 22.71
CA ILE A 22 -37.65 12.27 22.73
C ILE A 22 -37.15 11.38 21.55
N SER A 23 -36.45 10.27 21.78
CA SER A 23 -36.92 8.91 22.12
C SER A 23 -37.73 8.20 21.01
N SER A 24 -37.15 7.14 20.43
CA SER A 24 -37.88 5.93 20.07
C SER A 24 -36.90 4.80 19.78
N ALA A 25 -36.79 3.88 20.74
CA ALA A 25 -36.20 2.57 20.57
C ALA A 25 -37.11 1.71 19.66
N ARG A 26 -36.51 0.88 18.80
CA ARG A 26 -37.22 -0.28 18.26
C ARG A 26 -36.44 -1.56 18.55
N THR A 27 -37.17 -2.43 19.21
CA THR A 27 -36.79 -3.68 19.86
C THR A 27 -36.74 -4.86 18.88
N TYR A 28 -35.82 -5.77 19.20
CA TYR A 28 -35.78 -7.24 19.09
C TYR A 28 -36.75 -8.00 18.17
N SER A 29 -36.18 -8.94 17.39
CA SER A 29 -36.72 -10.28 17.12
C SER A 29 -35.50 -11.22 16.94
N ILE A 30 -35.12 -12.05 17.92
CA ILE A 30 -35.65 -13.37 18.31
C ILE A 30 -35.43 -14.46 17.22
N PHE A 31 -34.49 -15.35 17.56
CA PHE A 31 -34.42 -16.79 17.28
C PHE A 31 -35.05 -17.37 16.00
N SER A 32 -34.25 -18.11 15.23
CA SER A 32 -34.61 -19.51 14.95
C SER A 32 -33.40 -20.39 14.69
N LYS A 33 -33.43 -21.56 15.34
CA LYS A 33 -32.46 -22.66 15.30
C LYS A 33 -32.78 -23.57 14.09
N ARG A 34 -31.75 -24.20 13.51
CA ARG A 34 -31.71 -25.59 13.01
C ARG A 34 -30.32 -25.80 12.39
N ALA A 35 -29.38 -26.57 12.94
CA ALA A 35 -29.37 -27.97 13.37
C ALA A 35 -29.46 -28.99 12.20
N LEU A 36 -28.31 -29.66 12.02
CA LEU A 36 -28.06 -31.01 11.53
C LEU A 36 -28.31 -31.37 10.05
N GLY A 37 -27.26 -31.95 9.46
CA GLY A 37 -27.30 -32.74 8.23
C GLY A 37 -25.93 -33.30 7.85
N SER A 38 -25.25 -34.00 8.78
CA SER A 38 -24.09 -34.85 8.46
C SER A 38 -24.59 -36.23 8.11
N THR A 39 -24.44 -36.64 6.86
CA THR A 39 -24.69 -38.03 6.43
C THR A 39 -23.50 -38.56 5.66
N THR A 40 -22.75 -39.42 6.38
CA THR A 40 -22.28 -40.74 5.95
C THR A 40 -21.78 -40.92 4.50
N ARG A 41 -20.50 -41.29 4.37
CA ARG A 41 -20.18 -42.64 3.88
C ARG A 41 -18.78 -43.11 4.26
N VAL A 42 -18.75 -44.32 4.82
CA VAL A 42 -17.58 -45.11 5.17
C VAL A 42 -17.28 -46.10 4.03
N LYS A 43 -16.00 -46.51 3.96
CA LYS A 43 -15.43 -47.74 3.35
C LYS A 43 -15.05 -47.66 1.88
N ALA A 44 -13.76 -47.82 1.60
CA ALA A 44 -13.23 -49.12 1.19
C ALA A 44 -11.68 -49.13 1.20
N LEU A 45 -11.10 -49.93 2.09
CA LEU A 45 -9.77 -50.49 1.93
C LEU A 45 -9.80 -51.45 0.74
N ARG A 46 -8.86 -51.32 -0.19
CA ARG A 46 -8.46 -52.41 -1.08
C ARG A 46 -6.95 -52.48 -1.20
N ALA A 47 -6.50 -53.72 -1.16
CA ALA A 47 -5.15 -54.20 -0.98
C ALA A 47 -4.20 -53.82 -2.12
N ALA A 48 -2.92 -53.75 -1.76
CA ALA A 48 -1.80 -53.70 -2.67
C ALA A 48 -1.63 -55.02 -3.45
N PRO A 49 -1.15 -54.97 -4.70
CA PRO A 49 -0.38 -56.05 -5.27
C PRO A 49 1.11 -55.68 -5.30
N THR A 50 1.90 -56.58 -4.74
CA THR A 50 3.34 -56.70 -4.95
C THR A 50 3.63 -56.90 -6.44
N PHE A 51 4.32 -55.96 -7.06
CA PHE A 51 5.07 -56.20 -8.29
C PHE A 51 6.46 -55.58 -8.15
N SER A 52 7.44 -56.44 -7.91
CA SER A 52 8.85 -56.18 -8.17
C SER A 52 9.03 -55.98 -9.68
N ILE A 53 9.36 -54.77 -10.11
CA ILE A 53 9.87 -54.52 -11.45
C ILE A 53 11.19 -53.77 -11.30
N LEU A 54 12.26 -54.50 -11.61
CA LEU A 54 13.61 -54.03 -11.87
C LEU A 54 13.58 -53.17 -13.15
N GLY A 55 14.02 -51.91 -13.08
CA GLY A 55 14.04 -51.02 -14.24
C GLY A 55 14.72 -49.70 -13.94
N ALA A 56 16.04 -49.68 -14.04
CA ALA A 56 16.84 -48.47 -14.00
C ALA A 56 16.49 -47.56 -15.17
N LEU A 57 15.97 -46.38 -14.89
CA LEU A 57 16.09 -45.20 -15.75
C LEU A 57 16.35 -44.01 -14.83
N PHE A 58 17.59 -43.53 -14.87
CA PHE A 58 18.00 -42.27 -14.26
C PHE A 58 17.23 -41.13 -14.95
N GLY A 59 16.03 -40.86 -14.43
CA GLY A 59 15.27 -39.66 -14.77
C GLY A 59 16.04 -38.47 -14.26
N SER A 60 16.75 -37.80 -15.17
CA SER A 60 17.35 -36.49 -14.92
C SER A 60 16.26 -35.59 -14.37
N SER A 61 16.38 -35.25 -13.08
CA SER A 61 15.57 -34.22 -12.46
C SER A 61 15.94 -32.92 -13.16
N SER A 62 15.19 -32.59 -14.21
CA SER A 62 15.21 -31.25 -14.79
C SER A 62 14.66 -30.33 -13.72
N ASN A 63 15.56 -29.77 -12.90
CA ASN A 63 15.30 -28.54 -12.18
C ASN A 63 15.00 -27.49 -13.24
N SER A 64 13.73 -27.38 -13.60
CA SER A 64 13.15 -26.24 -14.30
C SER A 64 13.35 -25.05 -13.39
N THR A 65 14.52 -24.43 -13.51
CA THR A 65 14.71 -23.05 -13.10
C THR A 65 13.81 -22.25 -14.02
N ASP A 66 12.60 -22.02 -13.54
CA ASP A 66 11.67 -21.04 -14.09
C ASP A 66 12.44 -19.71 -14.15
N LYS A 67 12.92 -19.36 -15.34
CA LYS A 67 13.58 -18.10 -15.62
C LYS A 67 12.49 -17.04 -15.66
N THR A 68 11.99 -16.65 -14.49
CA THR A 68 11.37 -15.34 -14.33
C THR A 68 12.43 -14.34 -14.76
N GLU A 69 12.23 -13.61 -15.86
CA GLU A 69 13.12 -12.52 -16.26
C GLU A 69 13.13 -11.48 -15.15
N LYS A 70 14.09 -11.62 -14.24
CA LYS A 70 14.26 -10.72 -13.11
C LYS A 70 14.89 -9.45 -13.68
N MET A 71 14.05 -8.44 -13.88
CA MET A 71 14.52 -7.08 -14.18
C MET A 71 15.69 -6.75 -13.25
N SER A 72 16.83 -6.39 -13.83
CA SER A 72 18.03 -6.08 -13.05
C SER A 72 17.86 -4.71 -12.38
N PHE A 73 18.07 -4.69 -11.07
CA PHE A 73 18.03 -3.49 -10.23
C PHE A 73 19.41 -3.28 -9.59
N PRO A 74 19.82 -2.02 -9.33
CA PRO A 74 21.11 -1.75 -8.69
C PRO A 74 21.32 -2.45 -7.33
N ASP A 75 20.29 -2.53 -6.50
CA ASP A 75 20.32 -3.28 -5.24
C ASP A 75 20.07 -4.77 -5.52
N ASN A 76 21.09 -5.58 -5.24
CA ASN A 76 21.15 -7.00 -5.55
C ASN A 76 20.98 -7.91 -4.32
N ARG A 77 20.40 -7.41 -3.21
CA ARG A 77 20.13 -8.22 -2.02
C ARG A 77 19.23 -9.43 -2.34
N SER A 78 19.53 -10.57 -1.73
CA SER A 78 18.73 -11.80 -1.83
C SER A 78 17.42 -11.69 -1.04
N GLU A 79 16.44 -12.56 -1.32
CA GLU A 79 15.17 -12.53 -0.58
C GLU A 79 15.37 -12.83 0.91
N GLU A 80 16.34 -13.67 1.27
CA GLU A 80 16.72 -13.95 2.66
C GLU A 80 17.27 -12.70 3.34
N GLN A 81 18.12 -11.94 2.65
CA GLN A 81 18.61 -10.65 3.16
C GLN A 81 17.48 -9.62 3.30
N TRP A 82 16.49 -9.65 2.41
CA TRP A 82 15.30 -8.81 2.54
C TRP A 82 14.45 -9.19 3.75
N ARG A 83 14.30 -10.48 4.06
CA ARG A 83 13.57 -10.96 5.24
C ARG A 83 14.23 -10.57 6.57
N THR A 84 15.53 -10.25 6.59
CA THR A 84 16.21 -9.80 7.82
C THR A 84 16.12 -8.29 8.04
N VAL A 85 16.00 -7.49 6.97
CA VAL A 85 15.96 -6.03 7.05
C VAL A 85 14.54 -5.45 7.03
N LEU A 86 13.59 -6.14 6.39
CA LEU A 86 12.19 -5.72 6.31
C LEU A 86 11.38 -6.37 7.42
N ASN A 87 10.42 -5.63 7.95
CA ASN A 87 9.38 -6.28 8.74
C ASN A 87 8.46 -7.13 7.83
N PRO A 88 7.66 -8.06 8.39
CA PRO A 88 6.85 -8.99 7.59
C PRO A 88 5.89 -8.30 6.61
N GLU A 89 5.31 -7.17 7.00
CA GLU A 89 4.33 -6.46 6.18
C GLU A 89 5.00 -5.66 5.06
N GLN A 90 6.15 -5.04 5.34
CA GLN A 90 7.01 -4.45 4.33
C GLN A 90 7.49 -5.48 3.32
N PHE A 91 7.88 -6.68 3.78
CA PHE A 91 8.27 -7.76 2.88
C PHE A 91 7.11 -8.18 1.98
N ARG A 92 5.92 -8.40 2.56
CA ARG A 92 4.70 -8.76 1.83
C ARG A 92 4.38 -7.74 0.73
N ILE A 93 4.49 -6.45 1.04
CA ILE A 93 4.17 -5.38 0.09
C ILE A 93 5.29 -5.22 -0.94
N LEU A 94 6.53 -4.96 -0.51
CA LEU A 94 7.65 -4.63 -1.39
C LEU A 94 8.12 -5.82 -2.25
N ARG A 95 8.07 -7.05 -1.73
CA ARG A 95 8.65 -8.23 -2.40
C ARG A 95 7.58 -9.17 -2.96
N GLU A 96 6.48 -9.37 -2.23
CA GLU A 96 5.38 -10.25 -2.65
C GLU A 96 4.25 -9.51 -3.37
N LYS A 97 4.47 -8.23 -3.73
CA LYS A 97 3.51 -7.36 -4.44
C LYS A 97 2.15 -7.24 -3.75
N GLY A 98 2.15 -7.33 -2.42
CA GLY A 98 0.96 -7.13 -1.61
C GLY A 98 0.45 -5.68 -1.65
N THR A 99 -0.80 -5.50 -1.23
CA THR A 99 -1.40 -4.18 -1.03
C THR A 99 -1.88 -4.05 0.41
N GLU A 100 -1.64 -2.91 1.04
CA GLU A 100 -2.18 -2.58 2.38
C GLU A 100 -3.68 -2.27 2.31
N ARG A 101 -4.39 -2.36 3.43
CA ARG A 101 -5.83 -2.06 3.46
C ARG A 101 -6.06 -0.56 3.25
N PRO A 102 -7.09 -0.13 2.50
CA PRO A 102 -7.35 1.30 2.31
C PRO A 102 -7.65 1.99 3.65
N GLY A 103 -7.14 3.22 3.78
CA GLY A 103 -7.35 4.11 4.92
C GLY A 103 -6.56 3.72 6.18
N THR A 104 -5.67 2.74 6.12
CA THR A 104 -4.86 2.32 7.29
C THR A 104 -3.42 2.81 7.25
N GLY A 105 -2.94 3.30 6.11
CA GLY A 105 -1.56 3.75 5.94
C GLY A 105 -1.26 5.04 6.70
N GLU A 106 -0.12 5.10 7.37
CA GLU A 106 0.39 6.28 8.09
C GLU A 106 0.40 7.54 7.22
N TYR A 107 0.78 7.40 5.96
CA TYR A 107 0.98 8.53 5.05
C TYR A 107 -0.24 8.91 4.22
N ASP A 108 -1.38 8.20 4.34
CA ASP A 108 -2.60 8.55 3.60
C ASP A 108 -3.06 9.99 3.96
N SER A 109 -3.19 10.26 5.27
CA SER A 109 -3.57 11.57 5.81
C SER A 109 -2.39 12.49 6.17
N HIS A 110 -1.16 12.13 5.81
CA HIS A 110 0.03 12.92 6.08
C HIS A 110 0.31 13.93 4.95
N TYR A 111 0.35 15.23 5.25
CA TYR A 111 0.57 16.30 4.25
C TYR A 111 1.56 17.35 4.82
N PRO A 112 2.87 17.02 4.85
CA PRO A 112 3.88 17.95 5.33
C PRO A 112 4.13 19.06 4.31
N SER A 113 4.63 20.21 4.75
CA SER A 113 4.99 21.33 3.86
C SER A 113 6.31 21.13 3.12
N LYS A 114 7.16 20.22 3.60
CA LYS A 114 8.46 19.87 3.00
C LYS A 114 8.85 18.46 3.43
N GLY A 115 9.77 17.84 2.70
CA GLY A 115 10.33 16.52 3.01
C GLY A 115 10.25 15.55 1.84
N VAL A 116 10.78 14.35 2.05
CA VAL A 116 10.91 13.32 1.01
C VAL A 116 10.39 11.99 1.55
N TYR A 117 9.63 11.29 0.71
CA TYR A 117 9.23 9.90 0.93
C TYR A 117 10.22 8.99 0.22
N ASN A 118 10.97 8.24 1.02
CA ASN A 118 11.98 7.29 0.58
C ASN A 118 11.38 5.88 0.53
N CYS A 119 11.98 5.01 -0.27
CA CYS A 119 11.64 3.59 -0.30
C CYS A 119 11.95 2.95 1.06
N ALA A 120 10.96 2.30 1.67
CA ALA A 120 11.13 1.66 2.98
C ALA A 120 12.19 0.53 2.99
N GLY A 121 12.53 -0.04 1.83
CA GLY A 121 13.51 -1.13 1.73
C GLY A 121 14.96 -0.70 1.44
N CYS A 122 15.16 0.27 0.55
CA CYS A 122 16.51 0.69 0.15
C CYS A 122 16.83 2.16 0.45
N ASP A 123 15.91 2.88 1.10
CA ASP A 123 16.03 4.29 1.47
C ASP A 123 16.25 5.25 0.28
N ALA A 124 16.09 4.78 -0.97
CA ALA A 124 16.16 5.64 -2.15
C ALA A 124 15.00 6.65 -2.17
N PRO A 125 15.24 7.93 -2.52
CA PRO A 125 14.19 8.95 -2.56
C PRO A 125 13.22 8.68 -3.71
N LEU A 126 11.90 8.70 -3.44
CA LEU A 126 10.85 8.38 -4.43
C LEU A 126 9.97 9.57 -4.76
N TYR A 127 9.48 10.28 -3.74
CA TYR A 127 8.51 11.37 -3.88
C TYR A 127 8.88 12.53 -2.96
N THR A 128 8.60 13.76 -3.38
CA THR A 128 8.68 14.93 -2.49
C THR A 128 7.31 15.21 -1.88
N ALA A 129 7.28 15.98 -0.79
CA ALA A 129 6.04 16.46 -0.18
C ALA A 129 5.17 17.24 -1.18
N ASP A 130 5.80 18.04 -2.06
CA ASP A 130 5.12 18.85 -3.08
C ASP A 130 4.36 18.01 -4.11
N HIS A 131 4.80 16.77 -4.35
CA HIS A 131 4.12 15.87 -5.28
C HIS A 131 2.85 15.25 -4.69
N LYS A 132 2.66 15.33 -3.37
CA LYS A 132 1.55 14.66 -2.69
C LYS A 132 0.26 15.48 -2.84
N PHE A 133 -0.84 14.80 -3.11
CA PHE A 133 -2.16 15.45 -3.20
C PHE A 133 -3.27 14.56 -2.63
N LYS A 134 -4.43 15.17 -2.37
CA LYS A 134 -5.60 14.47 -1.82
C LYS A 134 -6.45 13.88 -2.95
N SER A 135 -6.25 12.60 -3.25
CA SER A 135 -7.05 11.86 -4.24
C SER A 135 -8.34 11.26 -3.68
N GLY A 136 -8.36 10.91 -2.39
CA GLY A 136 -9.45 10.17 -1.76
C GLY A 136 -9.45 8.66 -2.07
N CYS A 137 -8.38 8.10 -2.64
CA CYS A 137 -8.32 6.68 -2.99
C CYS A 137 -8.12 5.74 -1.79
N GLY A 138 -7.81 6.26 -0.60
CA GLY A 138 -7.52 5.47 0.62
C GLY A 138 -6.07 5.03 0.77
N TRP A 139 -5.17 5.60 -0.04
CA TRP A 139 -3.73 5.39 0.02
C TRP A 139 -3.04 6.72 -0.30
N PRO A 140 -1.78 6.94 0.15
CA PRO A 140 -1.04 8.12 -0.24
C PRO A 140 -0.94 8.22 -1.78
N ALA A 141 -1.27 9.39 -2.30
CA ALA A 141 -1.30 9.68 -3.71
C ALA A 141 -0.32 10.80 -4.08
N TYR A 142 0.42 10.58 -5.16
CA TYR A 142 1.38 11.54 -5.72
C TYR A 142 1.10 11.75 -7.20
N PHE A 143 1.29 12.96 -7.70
CA PHE A 143 1.07 13.25 -9.13
C PHE A 143 2.34 13.09 -9.97
N ASP A 144 3.51 13.12 -9.34
CA ASP A 144 4.80 12.91 -10.02
C ASP A 144 5.78 12.25 -9.04
N SER A 145 6.87 11.69 -9.56
CA SER A 145 7.97 11.10 -8.79
C SER A 145 9.26 11.89 -8.99
N ILE A 146 10.25 11.66 -8.12
CA ILE A 146 11.60 12.17 -8.38
C ILE A 146 12.09 11.54 -9.69
N PRO A 147 12.66 12.32 -10.64
CA PRO A 147 13.06 11.81 -11.94
C PRO A 147 13.94 10.55 -11.85
N GLY A 148 13.48 9.46 -12.47
CA GLY A 148 14.19 8.18 -12.48
C GLY A 148 14.05 7.32 -11.22
N ALA A 149 13.32 7.76 -10.19
CA ALA A 149 13.15 7.03 -8.94
C ALA A 149 12.17 5.84 -9.04
N VAL A 150 11.24 5.89 -10.00
CA VAL A 150 10.19 4.89 -10.18
C VAL A 150 10.26 4.30 -11.59
N LYS A 151 10.14 2.97 -11.69
CA LYS A 151 9.94 2.26 -12.96
C LYS A 151 8.47 1.83 -13.08
N ARG A 152 7.93 1.93 -14.30
CA ARG A 152 6.56 1.53 -14.65
C ARG A 152 6.59 0.18 -15.37
N ASN A 153 5.80 -0.78 -14.89
CA ASN A 153 5.63 -2.09 -15.49
C ASN A 153 4.15 -2.29 -15.82
N VAL A 154 3.83 -2.72 -17.03
CA VAL A 154 2.44 -3.02 -17.39
C VAL A 154 2.01 -4.32 -16.71
N ASP A 155 1.01 -4.23 -15.83
CA ASP A 155 0.35 -5.33 -15.16
C ASP A 155 -0.98 -5.63 -15.86
N ASN A 156 -1.10 -6.82 -16.46
CA ASN A 156 -2.32 -7.29 -17.13
C ASN A 156 -3.09 -8.33 -16.30
N THR A 157 -2.78 -8.45 -15.00
CA THR A 157 -3.43 -9.41 -14.11
C THR A 157 -4.92 -9.08 -13.97
N PHE A 158 -5.76 -10.11 -13.81
CA PHE A 158 -7.23 -10.00 -13.68
C PHE A 158 -7.94 -9.36 -14.89
N GLY A 159 -7.32 -9.37 -16.08
CA GLY A 159 -7.94 -8.86 -17.31
C GLY A 159 -8.08 -7.34 -17.35
N MET A 160 -7.45 -6.62 -16.41
CA MET A 160 -7.37 -5.16 -16.39
C MET A 160 -5.95 -4.75 -16.73
N LYS A 161 -5.78 -3.75 -17.59
CA LYS A 161 -4.49 -3.13 -17.85
C LYS A 161 -4.24 -2.08 -16.76
N ARG A 162 -3.35 -2.39 -15.83
CA ARG A 162 -2.84 -1.46 -14.82
C ARG A 162 -1.36 -1.22 -15.06
N THR A 163 -0.83 -0.11 -14.57
CA THR A 163 0.61 0.14 -14.62
C THR A 163 1.15 0.05 -13.19
N GLU A 164 1.83 -1.04 -12.88
CA GLU A 164 2.56 -1.22 -11.63
C GLU A 164 3.72 -0.21 -11.57
N ILE A 165 3.93 0.38 -10.40
CA ILE A 165 5.09 1.21 -10.09
C ILE A 165 5.99 0.51 -9.08
N VAL A 166 7.28 0.42 -9.42
CA VAL A 166 8.31 -0.20 -8.58
C VAL A 166 9.47 0.76 -8.34
N CYS A 167 10.17 0.62 -7.22
CA CYS A 167 11.39 1.38 -6.95
C CYS A 167 12.47 1.06 -8.01
N SER A 168 13.06 2.06 -8.63
CA SER A 168 14.08 1.87 -9.67
C SER A 168 15.40 1.31 -9.13
N ASN A 169 15.66 1.46 -7.83
CA ASN A 169 16.89 1.02 -7.16
C ASN A 169 16.84 -0.43 -6.68
N CYS A 170 15.74 -0.88 -6.08
CA CYS A 170 15.63 -2.24 -5.51
C CYS A 170 14.52 -3.13 -6.09
N GLY A 171 13.69 -2.57 -6.99
CA GLY A 171 12.57 -3.27 -7.58
C GLY A 171 11.40 -3.54 -6.63
N GLY A 172 11.41 -2.92 -5.44
CA GLY A 172 10.32 -3.05 -4.49
C GLY A 172 9.00 -2.51 -5.04
N HIS A 173 7.92 -3.29 -4.92
CA HIS A 173 6.57 -2.88 -5.31
C HIS A 173 6.09 -1.71 -4.46
N LEU A 174 5.64 -0.66 -5.13
CA LEU A 174 5.13 0.55 -4.47
C LEU A 174 3.60 0.61 -4.57
N GLY A 175 3.05 0.29 -5.75
CA GLY A 175 1.62 0.39 -6.02
C GLY A 175 1.34 0.47 -7.51
N HIS A 176 0.41 1.33 -7.91
CA HIS A 176 0.01 1.52 -9.31
C HIS A 176 -0.12 2.99 -9.67
N VAL A 177 0.10 3.31 -10.95
CA VAL A 177 -0.20 4.63 -11.53
C VAL A 177 -1.42 4.54 -12.43
N PHE A 178 -2.25 5.58 -12.34
CA PHE A 178 -3.43 5.82 -13.16
C PHE A 178 -3.27 7.18 -13.83
N GLU A 179 -3.72 7.30 -15.08
CA GLU A 179 -3.56 8.50 -15.91
C GLU A 179 -4.92 8.92 -16.46
N GLY A 180 -5.16 10.22 -16.65
CA GLY A 180 -6.38 10.71 -17.32
C GLY A 180 -7.63 10.70 -16.43
N GLU A 181 -7.48 10.84 -15.11
CA GLU A 181 -8.60 10.84 -14.16
C GLU A 181 -9.21 12.23 -13.96
N GLY A 182 -8.59 13.28 -14.52
CA GLY A 182 -9.06 14.66 -14.43
C GLY A 182 -8.72 15.34 -13.10
N PHE A 183 -7.63 14.95 -12.45
CA PHE A 183 -7.15 15.64 -11.26
C PHE A 183 -6.56 17.01 -11.63
N PRO A 184 -6.71 18.04 -10.79
CA PRO A 184 -6.12 19.36 -11.03
C PRO A 184 -4.62 19.36 -10.68
N THR A 185 -3.87 18.44 -11.27
CA THR A 185 -2.42 18.28 -11.11
C THR A 185 -1.72 18.48 -12.45
N PRO A 186 -0.44 18.88 -12.47
CA PRO A 186 0.26 19.19 -13.73
C PRO A 186 0.33 18.03 -14.73
N THR A 187 0.36 16.80 -14.22
CA THR A 187 0.55 15.57 -15.00
C THR A 187 -0.75 14.81 -15.28
N ASP A 188 -1.83 15.11 -14.55
CA ASP A 188 -3.05 14.28 -14.48
C ASP A 188 -2.76 12.79 -14.25
N GLU A 189 -1.68 12.51 -13.51
CA GLU A 189 -1.32 11.18 -13.03
C GLU A 189 -1.67 11.03 -11.54
N ARG A 190 -2.02 9.81 -11.15
CA ARG A 190 -2.22 9.41 -9.76
C ARG A 190 -1.40 8.16 -9.47
N HIS A 191 -0.24 8.37 -8.83
CA HIS A 191 0.55 7.31 -8.22
C HIS A 191 -0.10 6.92 -6.90
N CYS A 192 -0.85 5.82 -6.89
CA CYS A 192 -1.48 5.24 -5.72
C CYS A 192 -0.51 4.28 -5.05
N VAL A 193 0.10 4.72 -3.94
CA VAL A 193 1.26 4.05 -3.33
C VAL A 193 0.88 3.45 -1.97
N ASN A 194 1.39 2.28 -1.62
CA ASN A 194 1.25 1.75 -0.27
C ASN A 194 2.09 2.58 0.71
N SER A 195 1.49 3.06 1.79
CA SER A 195 2.21 3.79 2.86
C SER A 195 3.35 2.97 3.45
N ILE A 196 3.15 1.67 3.65
CA ILE A 196 4.17 0.77 4.25
C ILE A 196 5.40 0.61 3.33
N SER A 197 5.26 0.88 2.04
CA SER A 197 6.38 0.89 1.09
C SER A 197 7.26 2.14 1.18
N LEU A 198 6.85 3.13 1.99
CA LEU A 198 7.49 4.43 2.12
C LEU A 198 8.06 4.64 3.53
N ARG A 199 9.01 5.56 3.64
CA ARG A 199 9.51 6.15 4.88
C ARG A 199 9.68 7.64 4.67
N PHE A 200 9.11 8.45 5.55
CA PHE A 200 9.23 9.90 5.44
C PHE A 200 10.51 10.43 6.11
N SER A 201 11.14 11.41 5.48
CA SER A 201 12.27 12.18 6.02
C SER A 201 11.99 13.67 5.87
N GLU A 202 12.13 14.42 6.97
CA GLU A 202 11.96 15.89 6.99
C GLU A 202 13.11 16.62 6.30
N ASP A 203 14.26 15.94 6.17
CA ASP A 203 15.48 16.49 5.57
C ASP A 203 15.42 16.32 4.04
N ALA A 204 14.99 17.38 3.36
CA ALA A 204 15.00 17.46 1.90
C ALA A 204 16.41 17.32 1.28
N ASP A 205 17.46 17.41 2.09
CA ASP A 205 18.88 17.39 1.69
C ASP A 205 19.58 16.03 1.89
N THR A 206 18.85 14.96 2.20
CA THR A 206 19.49 13.67 2.49
C THR A 206 20.05 13.04 1.21
N LYS A 207 21.32 13.37 0.90
CA LYS A 207 22.14 12.64 -0.07
C LYS A 207 22.06 11.14 0.25
N PRO A 208 21.94 10.25 -0.76
CA PRO A 208 21.96 8.82 -0.53
C PRO A 208 23.23 8.48 0.26
N LYS A 209 23.08 7.89 1.45
CA LYS A 209 24.22 7.40 2.22
C LYS A 209 24.84 6.26 1.43
N SER A 210 25.83 6.57 0.58
CA SER A 210 26.73 5.58 0.02
C SER A 210 27.41 4.88 1.20
N LYS A 211 27.05 3.63 1.47
CA LYS A 211 27.79 2.79 2.40
C LYS A 211 29.22 2.67 1.85
N ALA A 212 30.18 3.14 2.64
CA ALA A 212 31.61 2.89 2.46
C ALA A 212 31.94 1.43 2.83
#